data_AF-A0A5R8LAS6-F1
#
_entry.id   AF-A0A5R8LAS6-F1
#
_cell.length_a   1.000
_cell.length_b   1.000
_cell.length_c   1.000
_cell.angle_alpha   90.00
_cell.angle_beta   90.00
_cell.angle_gamma   90.00
#
_symmetry.space_group_name_H-M   'P 1'
#
loop_
_entity.id
_entity.type
_entity.pdbx_description
1 polymer ?
#
loop_
_entity_poly.entity_id
_entity_poly.type
_entity_poly.pdbx_seq_one_letter_code
_entity_poly.pdbx_strand_id
1 'polypeptide(L)' 'MTHAEVTAELEGRPGESVVLYIGHPHAQTDRYLEVIAAHQPPRTIVIFHVMELSDLYRHLLNEGNSND' A
#
# COMPACT_ATOMS: atom_id res chain seq x y z
N MET A 1 -5.05 11.47 -9.17
CA MET A 1 -5.33 11.10 -7.77
C MET A 1 -4.89 9.66 -7.62
N THR A 2 -3.89 9.39 -6.79
CA THR A 2 -3.49 8.02 -6.44
C THR A 2 -4.60 7.44 -5.56
N HIS A 3 -5.16 6.28 -5.92
CA HIS A 3 -6.26 5.65 -5.18
C HIS A 3 -5.82 4.98 -3.87
N ALA A 4 -4.56 5.15 -3.45
CA ALA A 4 -4.09 4.71 -2.15
C ALA A 4 -4.51 5.74 -1.09
N GLU A 5 -5.25 5.27 -0.10
CA GLU A 5 -5.65 6.05 1.09
C GLU A 5 -4.55 6.02 2.15
N VAL A 6 -3.78 4.94 2.20
CA VAL A 6 -2.63 4.79 3.10
C VAL A 6 -1.43 4.29 2.31
N THR A 7 -0.28 4.84 2.67
CA THR A 7 1.03 4.34 2.24
C THR A 7 1.92 4.13 3.45
N ALA A 8 2.58 2.99 3.52
CA ALA A 8 3.56 2.68 4.56
C ALA A 8 4.82 2.07 3.95
N GLU A 9 5.98 2.43 4.48
CA GLU A 9 7.23 1.76 4.12
C GLU A 9 7.35 0.44 4.89
N LEU A 10 7.79 -0.61 4.20
CA LEU A 10 8.08 -1.90 4.78
C LEU A 10 9.57 -2.21 4.69
N GLU A 11 10.05 -3.10 5.54
CA GLU A 11 11.41 -3.62 5.42
C GLU A 11 11.58 -4.37 4.09
N GLY A 12 12.56 -3.94 3.30
CA GLY A 12 12.93 -4.52 2.02
C GLY A 12 14.36 -5.07 2.01
N ARG A 13 14.81 -5.52 0.84
CA ARG A 13 16.22 -5.86 0.63
C ARG A 13 17.06 -4.59 0.51
N PRO A 14 18.38 -4.64 0.81
CA PRO A 14 19.26 -3.49 0.60
C PRO A 14 19.18 -2.97 -0.84
N GLY A 15 18.89 -1.68 -1.00
CA GLY A 15 18.75 -1.02 -2.31
C GLY A 15 17.33 -1.04 -2.90
N GLU A 16 16.35 -1.64 -2.21
CA GLU A 16 14.93 -1.59 -2.56
C GLU A 16 14.17 -0.71 -1.58
N SER A 17 13.25 0.11 -2.09
CA SER A 17 12.22 0.76 -1.26
C SER A 17 10.93 -0.04 -1.41
N VAL A 18 10.52 -0.74 -0.36
CA VAL A 18 9.28 -1.52 -0.37
C VAL A 18 8.16 -0.69 0.24
N VAL A 19 7.07 -0.53 -0.50
CA VAL A 19 5.93 0.30 -0.11
C VAL A 19 4.66 -0.55 -0.13
N LEU A 20 3.93 -0.49 0.97
CA LEU A 20 2.54 -0.94 1.07
C LEU A 20 1.62 0.21 0.66
N TYR A 21 0.69 -0.08 -0.24
CA TYR A 21 -0.43 0.77 -0.61
C TYR A 21 -1.72 0.10 -0.16
N ILE A 22 -2.57 0.84 0.56
CA ILE A 22 -3.92 0.41 0.91
C ILE A 22 -4.91 1.37 0.29
N GLY A 23 -5.91 0.85 -0.40
CA GLY A 23 -6.97 1.67 -0.97
C GLY A 23 -7.92 0.89 -1.85
N HIS A 24 -8.90 1.59 -2.40
CA HIS A 24 -9.85 1.00 -3.33
C HIS A 24 -9.20 0.75 -4.71
N PRO A 25 -9.47 -0.39 -5.37
CA PRO A 25 -9.04 -0.62 -6.75
C PRO A 25 -9.72 0.36 -7.72
N HIS A 26 -10.95 0.78 -7.41
CA HIS A 26 -11.70 1.78 -8.14
C HIS A 26 -12.64 2.54 -7.21
N ALA A 27 -12.96 3.80 -7.52
CA ALA A 27 -13.83 4.64 -6.68
C ALA A 27 -15.29 4.14 -6.53
N GLN A 28 -15.67 3.08 -7.27
CA GLN A 28 -17.02 2.50 -7.26
C GLN A 28 -17.05 1.13 -6.56
N THR A 29 -15.98 0.75 -5.88
CA THR A 29 -15.89 -0.54 -5.18
C THR A 29 -15.66 -0.30 -3.70
N ASP A 30 -16.38 -1.01 -2.84
CA ASP A 30 -16.20 -0.91 -1.38
C ASP A 30 -15.04 -1.77 -0.85
N ARG A 31 -14.41 -2.57 -1.71
CA ARG A 31 -13.30 -3.45 -1.34
C ARG A 31 -12.00 -2.67 -1.26
N TYR A 32 -11.22 -2.92 -0.23
CA TYR A 32 -9.86 -2.43 -0.12
C TYR A 32 -8.88 -3.48 -0.60
N LEU A 33 -7.82 -3.04 -1.28
CA LEU A 33 -6.66 -3.87 -1.56
C LEU A 33 -5.49 -3.48 -0.66
N GLU A 34 -4.68 -4.47 -0.31
CA GLU A 34 -3.30 -4.27 0.09
C GLU A 34 -2.39 -4.63 -1.09
N VAL A 35 -1.53 -3.71 -1.48
CA VAL A 35 -0.58 -3.86 -2.59
C VAL A 35 0.82 -3.58 -2.07
N ILE A 36 1.72 -4.56 -2.14
CA ILE A 36 3.12 -4.36 -1.77
C ILE A 36 3.97 -4.35 -3.04
N ALA A 37 4.74 -3.28 -3.18
CA ALA A 37 5.60 -3.07 -4.33
C ALA A 37 7.03 -2.70 -3.91
N ALA A 38 8.02 -3.25 -4.61
CA ALA A 38 9.40 -2.80 -4.53
C ALA A 38 9.68 -1.76 -5.62
N HIS A 39 10.10 -0.57 -5.21
CA HIS A 39 10.58 0.50 -6.07
C HIS A 39 12.09 0.37 -6.23
N GLN A 40 12.52 0.11 -7.46
CA GLN A 40 13.91 -0.07 -7.84
C GLN A 40 14.31 1.04 -8.83
N PRO A 41 15.44 1.74 -8.60
CA PRO A 41 15.96 2.69 -9.58
C PRO A 41 16.24 2.02 -10.94
N PRO A 42 16.09 2.74 -12.07
CA PRO A 42 15.69 4.15 -12.15
C PRO A 42 14.17 4.36 -12.06
N ARG A 43 13.34 3.41 -12.48
CA ARG A 43 11.85 3.52 -12.50
C ARG A 43 11.14 2.16 -12.52
N THR A 44 11.77 1.11 -12.00
CA THR A 44 11.16 -0.23 -11.97
C THR A 44 10.28 -0.35 -10.73
N ILE A 45 9.05 -0.82 -10.91
CA ILE A 45 8.14 -1.16 -9.82
C ILE A 45 7.81 -2.64 -9.96
N VAL A 46 8.18 -3.43 -8.96
CA VAL A 46 7.83 -4.84 -8.88
C VAL A 46 6.71 -5.01 -7.88
N ILE A 47 5.50 -5.26 -8.38
CA ILE A 47 4.38 -5.67 -7.54
C ILE A 47 4.53 -7.18 -7.31
N PHE A 48 4.67 -7.58 -6.04
CA PHE A 48 4.84 -8.99 -5.68
C PHE A 48 3.75 -9.51 -4.74
N HIS A 49 2.88 -8.63 -4.25
CA HIS A 49 1.73 -8.98 -3.41
C HIS A 49 0.55 -8.07 -3.72
N VAL A 50 -0.60 -8.66 -4.04
CA VAL A 50 -1.88 -7.96 -4.20
C VAL A 50 -2.99 -8.87 -3.72
N MET A 51 -3.76 -8.41 -2.73
CA MET A 51 -4.96 -9.10 -2.28
C MET A 51 -5.94 -8.13 -1.62
N GLU A 52 -7.13 -8.63 -1.32
CA GLU A 52 -8.08 -7.89 -0.47
C GLU A 52 -7.45 -7.62 0.90
N LEU A 53 -7.68 -6.42 1.43
CA LEU A 53 -7.08 -5.95 2.68
C LEU A 53 -7.36 -6.89 3.84
N SER A 54 -6.30 -7.52 4.33
CA SER A 54 -6.32 -8.41 5.48
C SER A 54 -6.33 -7.64 6.80
N ASP A 55 -6.57 -8.34 7.90
CA ASP A 55 -6.51 -7.76 9.24
C ASP A 55 -5.10 -7.25 9.60
N LEU A 56 -4.05 -7.79 8.97
CA LEU A 56 -2.66 -7.45 9.24
C LEU A 56 -2.40 -5.96 9.10
N TYR A 57 -2.94 -5.32 8.06
CA TYR A 57 -2.70 -3.91 7.76
C TYR A 57 -3.93 -3.02 7.94
N ARG A 58 -5.09 -3.60 8.27
CA ARG A 58 -6.34 -2.85 8.41
C ARG A 58 -6.28 -1.75 9.48
N HIS A 59 -5.47 -1.93 10.51
CA HIS A 59 -5.29 -0.92 11.57
C HIS A 59 -4.77 0.42 11.02
N LEU A 60 -3.98 0.40 9.95
CA LEU A 60 -3.40 1.60 9.35
C LEU A 60 -4.45 2.55 8.74
N LEU A 61 -5.64 2.04 8.35
CA LEU A 61 -6.76 2.88 7.90
C LEU A 61 -7.28 3.81 9.00
N ASN A 62 -7.13 3.40 10.26
CA ASN A 62 -7.60 4.18 11.41
C ASN A 62 -6.52 5.15 11.91
N GLU A 63 -5.24 4.79 11.77
CA GLU A 63 -4.11 5.63 12.16
C GLU A 63 -3.97 6.86 11.25
N GLY A 64 -4.28 6.72 9.96
CA GLY A 64 -4.32 7.84 9.01
C GLY A 64 -5.37 8.92 9.34
N ASN A 65 -6.36 8.61 10.20
CA ASN A 65 -7.41 9.54 10.64
C ASN A 65 -7.11 10.24 11.98
N SER A 66 -5.93 10.00 12.58
CA SER A 66 -5.54 10.55 13.89
C SER A 66 -4.59 11.75 13.78
N ASN A 67 -4.94 12.73 12.93
CA ASN A 67 -4.31 14.05 12.93
C ASN A 67 -5.40 15.11 13.09
N ASP A 68 -5.68 15.47 14.34
CA ASP A 68 -6.33 16.72 14.77
C ASP A 68 -5.31 17.52 15.59
#